data_AF-A0A350FXQ4-F1
#
_entry.id   AF-A0A350FXQ4-F1
#
_cell.length_a   1.000
_cell.length_b   1.000
_cell.length_c   1.000
_cell.angle_alpha   90.00
_cell.angle_beta   90.00
_cell.angle_gamma   90.00
#
_symmetry.space_group_name_H-M   'P 1'
#
loop_
_entity.id
_entity.type
_entity.pdbx_description
1 polymer ?
#
loop_
_entity_poly.entity_id
_entity_poly.type
_entity_poly.pdbx_seq_one_letter_code
_entity_poly.pdbx_strand_id
1 'polypeptide(L)'
;MQNRFNRKWILPIALTLGVGIFFLPPVYSRVLPRLENLQASIKYWINPPDEAVFQPATPTESSGITSTRTPAPTPTQTQPPTKGPTLAPTVTSTPLPESVILKGIRYEDQKNRWNYCGPANLSMALNYVGWNGNRDTVARSIKPGVQDPKLDFIQQGRTDINVMPYEMVDFVNEETEFRALSRLGGNIDLAKKLLAAGFPF
;
A
#
# COMPACT_ATOMS: atom_id res chain seq x y z
N MET A 1 23.94 64.45 -4.13
CA MET A 1 24.79 63.29 -3.83
C MET A 1 24.19 62.06 -4.51
N GLN A 2 24.80 61.56 -5.58
CA GLN A 2 24.35 60.33 -6.22
C GLN A 2 24.82 59.14 -5.39
N ASN A 3 23.90 58.48 -4.67
CA ASN A 3 24.17 57.21 -4.01
C ASN A 3 24.47 56.14 -5.06
N ARG A 4 25.74 55.96 -5.40
CA ARG A 4 26.19 54.92 -6.32
C ARG A 4 26.07 53.59 -5.59
N PHE A 5 24.99 52.86 -5.86
CA PHE A 5 24.78 51.51 -5.36
C PHE A 5 26.03 50.67 -5.68
N ASN A 6 26.72 50.21 -4.63
CA ASN A 6 27.99 49.51 -4.79
C ASN A 6 27.73 48.13 -5.37
N ARG A 7 28.19 47.90 -6.61
CA ARG A 7 27.97 46.66 -7.37
C ARG A 7 28.37 45.39 -6.62
N LYS A 8 29.25 45.49 -5.61
CA LYS A 8 29.62 44.37 -4.72
C LYS A 8 28.44 43.81 -3.93
N TRP A 9 27.39 44.59 -3.67
CA TRP A 9 26.17 44.13 -2.97
C TRP A 9 25.16 43.42 -3.87
N ILE A 10 25.30 43.50 -5.20
CA ILE A 10 24.36 42.86 -6.13
C ILE A 10 24.30 41.36 -5.90
N LEU A 11 25.46 40.71 -5.75
CA LEU A 11 25.57 39.26 -5.63
C LEU A 11 24.97 38.71 -4.30
N PRO A 12 25.29 39.26 -3.11
CA PRO A 12 24.64 38.83 -1.87
C PRO A 12 23.16 39.18 -1.80
N ILE A 13 22.73 40.31 -2.38
CA ILE A 13 21.29 40.67 -2.44
C ILE A 13 20.54 39.71 -3.37
N ALA A 14 21.11 39.38 -4.53
CA ALA A 14 20.51 38.39 -5.43
C ALA A 14 20.44 37.00 -4.78
N LEU A 15 21.48 36.58 -4.05
CA LEU A 15 21.50 35.31 -3.32
C LEU A 15 20.42 35.27 -2.23
N THR A 16 20.33 36.31 -1.41
CA THR A 16 19.33 36.40 -0.33
C THR A 16 17.91 36.46 -0.87
N LEU A 17 17.66 37.22 -1.94
CA LEU A 17 16.37 37.21 -2.65
C LEU A 17 16.07 35.84 -3.25
N GLY A 18 17.06 35.17 -3.84
CA GLY A 18 16.92 33.82 -4.40
C GLY A 18 16.53 32.80 -3.33
N VAL A 19 17.17 32.84 -2.16
CA VAL A 19 16.80 31.99 -1.01
C VAL A 19 15.39 32.32 -0.54
N GLY A 20 15.03 33.60 -0.41
CA GLY A 20 13.68 34.02 -0.04
C GLY A 20 12.61 33.52 -1.02
N ILE A 21 12.87 33.61 -2.33
CA ILE A 21 11.98 33.12 -3.39
C ILE A 21 11.87 31.59 -3.34
N PHE A 22 12.96 30.87 -3.06
CA PHE A 22 12.95 29.42 -2.95
C PHE A 22 12.01 28.92 -1.86
N PHE A 23 11.95 29.60 -0.72
CA PHE A 23 11.04 29.25 0.38
C PHE A 23 9.58 29.64 0.15
N LEU A 24 9.24 30.33 -0.94
CA LEU A 24 7.85 30.57 -1.30
C LEU A 24 7.16 29.21 -1.61
N PRO A 25 5.98 28.92 -1.02
CA PRO A 25 5.26 27.65 -1.23
C PRO A 25 5.13 27.19 -2.70
N PRO A 26 4.80 28.05 -3.68
CA PRO A 26 4.69 27.62 -5.07
C PRO A 26 6.04 27.27 -5.71
N VAL A 27 7.15 27.84 -5.24
CA VAL A 27 8.49 27.57 -5.75
C VAL A 27 9.03 26.30 -5.10
N TYR A 28 9.00 26.24 -3.77
CA TYR A 28 9.47 25.12 -2.98
C TYR A 28 8.84 23.79 -3.44
N SER A 29 7.51 23.75 -3.57
CA SER A 29 6.77 22.55 -3.99
C SER A 29 7.10 22.06 -5.41
N ARG A 30 7.61 22.95 -6.28
CA ARG A 30 8.02 22.59 -7.66
C ARG A 30 9.48 22.22 -7.73
N VAL A 31 10.36 22.92 -7.01
CA VAL A 31 11.80 22.75 -7.12
C VAL A 31 12.28 21.58 -6.27
N LEU A 32 11.77 21.42 -5.05
CA LEU A 32 12.25 20.40 -4.12
C LEU A 32 12.17 18.97 -4.70
N PRO A 33 11.06 18.51 -5.30
CA PRO A 33 10.99 17.15 -5.84
C PRO A 33 12.01 16.91 -6.97
N ARG A 34 12.32 17.94 -7.76
CA ARG A 34 13.34 17.84 -8.83
C ARG A 34 14.74 17.68 -8.24
N LEU A 35 15.02 18.40 -7.16
CA LEU A 35 16.29 18.29 -6.44
C LEU A 35 16.43 16.93 -5.75
N GLU A 36 15.38 16.45 -5.09
CA GLU A 36 15.34 15.12 -4.48
C GLU A 36 15.55 14.01 -5.53
N ASN A 37 14.89 14.11 -6.70
CA ASN A 37 15.10 13.18 -7.81
C ASN A 37 16.54 13.23 -8.34
N LEU A 38 17.13 14.42 -8.51
CA LEU A 38 18.51 14.56 -8.94
C LEU A 38 19.48 13.92 -7.93
N GLN A 39 19.26 14.17 -6.64
CA GLN A 39 20.05 13.59 -5.57
C GLN A 39 19.93 12.05 -5.56
N ALA A 40 18.72 11.52 -5.74
CA ALA A 40 18.49 10.09 -5.85
C ALA A 40 19.21 9.49 -7.08
N SER A 41 19.13 10.15 -8.23
CA SER A 41 19.83 9.74 -9.45
C SER A 41 21.35 9.70 -9.25
N ILE A 42 21.93 10.72 -8.61
CA ILE A 42 23.37 10.73 -8.30
C ILE A 42 23.72 9.59 -7.33
N LYS A 43 22.88 9.35 -6.31
CA LYS A 43 23.08 8.25 -5.36
C LYS A 43 23.06 6.88 -6.04
N TYR A 44 22.09 6.63 -6.91
CA TYR A 44 21.97 5.37 -7.64
C TYR A 44 23.03 5.20 -8.74
N TRP A 45 23.55 6.30 -9.28
CA TRP A 45 24.69 6.26 -10.18
C TRP A 45 25.98 5.82 -9.47
N ILE A 46 26.17 6.21 -8.21
CA ILE A 46 27.33 5.82 -7.40
C ILE A 46 27.14 4.42 -6.78
N ASN A 47 25.92 4.07 -6.37
CA ASN A 47 25.56 2.79 -5.75
C ASN A 47 24.31 2.19 -6.41
N PRO A 48 24.46 1.40 -7.49
CA PRO A 48 23.32 0.83 -8.20
C PRO A 48 22.61 -0.24 -7.34
N PRO A 49 21.27 -0.22 -7.26
CA PRO A 49 20.51 -1.16 -6.44
C PRO A 49 20.57 -2.62 -6.95
N ASP A 50 20.89 -2.82 -8.23
CA ASP A 50 20.91 -4.15 -8.87
C ASP A 50 22.06 -5.05 -8.38
N GLU A 51 23.07 -4.48 -7.71
CA GLU A 51 24.16 -5.24 -7.06
C GLU A 51 23.75 -5.87 -5.72
N ALA A 52 22.60 -5.50 -5.17
CA ALA A 52 22.03 -6.14 -4.00
C ALA A 52 21.44 -7.51 -4.41
N VAL A 53 22.29 -8.54 -4.42
CA VAL A 53 21.85 -9.93 -4.60
C VAL A 53 20.85 -10.23 -3.47
N PHE A 54 19.60 -10.48 -3.85
CA PHE A 54 18.59 -10.99 -2.94
C PHE A 54 19.08 -12.33 -2.42
N GLN A 55 19.57 -12.36 -1.18
CA GLN A 55 19.82 -13.60 -0.47
C GLN A 55 18.51 -13.94 0.23
N PRO A 56 17.72 -14.91 -0.26
CA PRO A 56 16.61 -15.40 0.53
C PRO A 56 17.21 -15.88 1.86
N ALA A 57 16.74 -15.30 2.97
CA ALA A 57 17.03 -15.89 4.26
C ALA A 57 16.52 -17.33 4.18
N THR A 58 17.43 -18.30 4.29
CA THR A 58 17.07 -19.70 4.37
C THR A 58 16.08 -19.81 5.53
N PRO A 59 14.86 -20.34 5.33
CA PRO A 59 13.98 -20.61 6.43
C PRO A 59 14.78 -21.46 7.42
N THR A 60 15.05 -20.94 8.61
CA THR A 60 15.48 -21.81 9.69
C THR A 60 14.31 -22.75 9.90
N GLU A 61 14.45 -23.98 9.44
CA GLU A 61 13.53 -25.07 9.73
C GLU A 61 13.39 -25.12 11.25
N SER A 62 12.29 -24.57 11.77
CA SER A 62 11.85 -24.87 13.11
C SER A 62 11.39 -26.33 13.07
N SER A 63 12.35 -27.23 13.29
CA SER A 63 12.10 -28.62 13.61
C SER A 63 11.25 -28.67 14.87
N GLY A 64 10.05 -29.24 14.76
CA GLY A 64 9.34 -29.74 15.94
C GLY A 64 7.83 -29.70 15.87
N ILE A 65 7.20 -30.50 15.00
CA ILE A 65 5.99 -31.25 15.39
C ILE A 65 6.00 -32.61 14.69
N THR A 66 6.53 -33.63 15.35
CA THR A 66 6.25 -35.04 14.99
C THR A 66 4.85 -35.36 15.47
N SER A 67 3.87 -35.39 14.56
CA SER A 67 2.54 -35.92 14.88
C SER A 67 2.62 -37.45 15.00
N THR A 68 2.69 -37.96 16.23
CA THR A 68 2.48 -39.37 16.54
C THR A 68 1.04 -39.75 16.17
N ARG A 69 0.86 -40.61 15.16
CA ARG A 69 -0.46 -41.17 14.83
C ARG A 69 -0.78 -42.32 15.78
N THR A 70 -1.74 -42.10 16.67
CA THR A 70 -2.43 -43.16 17.42
C THR A 70 -3.41 -43.88 16.47
N PRO A 71 -3.48 -45.23 16.45
CA PRO A 71 -4.51 -45.92 15.70
C PRO A 71 -5.88 -45.70 16.35
N ALA A 72 -6.84 -45.18 15.58
CA ALA A 72 -8.23 -45.00 15.97
C ALA A 72 -9.02 -46.31 15.78
N PRO A 73 -10.06 -46.60 16.59
CA PRO A 73 -10.86 -47.80 16.47
C PRO A 73 -11.72 -47.78 15.18
N THR A 74 -11.91 -48.97 14.62
CA THR A 74 -12.71 -49.23 13.41
C THR A 74 -14.17 -48.82 13.61
N PRO A 75 -14.76 -47.97 12.75
CA PRO A 75 -16.19 -47.69 12.79
C PRO A 75 -16.99 -48.86 12.19
N THR A 76 -18.08 -49.22 12.85
CA THR A 76 -19.11 -50.15 12.33
C THR A 76 -19.79 -49.53 11.11
N GLN A 77 -19.88 -50.29 10.01
CA GLN A 77 -20.60 -49.86 8.80
C GLN A 77 -22.11 -49.76 9.07
N THR A 78 -22.66 -48.55 9.03
CA THR A 78 -24.08 -48.33 8.79
C THR A 78 -24.30 -48.19 7.29
N GLN A 79 -25.27 -48.92 6.73
CA GLN A 79 -25.59 -48.87 5.31
C GLN A 79 -26.03 -47.45 4.89
N PRO A 80 -25.57 -46.94 3.73
CA PRO A 80 -25.97 -45.64 3.25
C PRO A 80 -27.43 -45.68 2.75
N PRO A 81 -28.24 -44.64 3.01
CA PRO A 81 -29.56 -44.53 2.38
C PRO A 81 -29.40 -44.37 0.87
N THR A 82 -30.30 -45.01 0.11
CA THR A 82 -30.39 -44.93 -1.34
C THR A 82 -30.51 -43.47 -1.78
N LYS A 83 -29.49 -42.96 -2.50
CA LYS A 83 -29.51 -41.63 -3.11
C LYS A 83 -30.62 -41.58 -4.17
N GLY A 84 -31.69 -40.86 -3.90
CA GLY A 84 -32.65 -40.45 -4.94
C GLY A 84 -31.99 -39.49 -5.95
N PRO A 85 -32.57 -39.29 -7.13
CA PRO A 85 -32.05 -38.36 -8.13
C PRO A 85 -32.10 -36.93 -7.57
N THR A 86 -30.95 -36.40 -7.16
CA THR A 86 -30.78 -34.98 -6.86
C THR A 86 -30.61 -34.26 -8.20
N LEU A 87 -31.57 -33.40 -8.56
CA LEU A 87 -31.42 -32.48 -9.68
C LEU A 87 -30.23 -31.57 -9.38
N ALA A 88 -29.17 -31.65 -10.19
CA ALA A 88 -28.05 -30.74 -10.08
C ALA A 88 -28.55 -29.32 -10.36
N PRO A 89 -28.28 -28.33 -9.50
CA PRO A 89 -28.63 -26.96 -9.80
C PRO A 89 -27.86 -26.52 -11.03
N THR A 90 -28.58 -26.21 -12.12
CA THR A 90 -28.01 -25.57 -13.30
C THR A 90 -27.64 -24.15 -12.91
N VAL A 91 -26.37 -23.91 -12.60
CA VAL A 91 -25.83 -22.56 -12.35
C VAL A 91 -25.72 -21.85 -13.69
N THR A 92 -26.78 -21.17 -14.11
CA THR A 92 -26.74 -20.28 -15.26
C THR A 92 -25.92 -19.05 -14.88
N SER A 93 -24.70 -18.91 -15.41
CA SER A 93 -23.88 -17.72 -15.13
C SER A 93 -24.52 -16.51 -15.78
N THR A 94 -24.91 -15.52 -14.98
CA THR A 94 -25.31 -14.21 -15.50
C THR A 94 -24.12 -13.64 -16.31
N PRO A 95 -24.33 -13.23 -17.57
CA PRO A 95 -23.26 -12.61 -18.34
C PRO A 95 -22.78 -11.33 -17.65
N LEU A 96 -21.47 -11.08 -17.69
CA LEU A 96 -20.92 -9.85 -17.13
C LEU A 96 -21.41 -8.64 -17.92
N PRO A 97 -21.64 -7.49 -17.24
CA PRO A 97 -21.90 -6.23 -17.93
C PRO A 97 -20.72 -5.81 -18.81
N GLU A 98 -20.99 -5.06 -19.88
CA GLU A 98 -19.94 -4.57 -20.79
C GLU A 98 -18.94 -3.63 -20.11
N SER A 99 -19.40 -2.84 -19.14
CA SER A 99 -18.54 -1.96 -18.33
C SER A 99 -19.10 -1.77 -16.92
N VAL A 100 -18.20 -1.53 -15.97
CA VAL A 100 -18.52 -1.27 -14.57
C VAL A 100 -17.65 -0.12 -14.09
N ILE A 101 -18.27 0.85 -13.43
CA ILE A 101 -17.59 1.96 -12.75
C ILE A 101 -18.14 2.02 -11.33
N LEU A 102 -17.27 1.80 -10.34
CA LEU A 102 -17.60 2.00 -8.94
C LEU A 102 -17.70 3.50 -8.67
N LYS A 103 -18.90 3.98 -8.33
CA LYS A 103 -19.15 5.39 -7.99
C LYS A 103 -19.09 5.58 -6.47
N GLY A 104 -18.84 6.81 -6.03
CA GLY A 104 -18.84 7.16 -4.60
C GLY A 104 -17.50 6.98 -3.88
N ILE A 105 -16.45 6.59 -4.59
CA ILE A 105 -15.09 6.54 -4.03
C ILE A 105 -14.60 7.96 -3.78
N ARG A 106 -14.32 8.31 -2.52
CA ARG A 106 -13.58 9.53 -2.20
C ARG A 106 -12.12 9.37 -2.63
N TYR A 107 -11.70 10.22 -3.55
CA TYR A 107 -10.31 10.24 -4.01
C TYR A 107 -9.35 10.65 -2.88
N GLU A 108 -8.26 9.90 -2.73
CA GLU A 108 -7.19 10.17 -1.79
C GLU A 108 -5.84 9.89 -2.47
N ASP A 109 -4.97 10.91 -2.57
CA ASP A 109 -3.65 10.76 -3.18
C ASP A 109 -2.60 10.32 -2.14
N GLN A 110 -1.31 10.31 -2.51
CA GLN A 110 -0.19 10.15 -1.56
C GLN A 110 0.66 11.43 -1.45
N LYS A 111 0.12 12.59 -1.87
CA LYS A 111 0.87 13.85 -1.89
C LYS A 111 1.29 14.25 -0.48
N ASN A 112 2.55 14.66 -0.35
CA ASN A 112 3.21 14.97 0.93
C ASN A 112 3.26 13.77 1.90
N ARG A 113 3.23 12.54 1.36
CA ARG A 113 3.36 11.29 2.10
C ARG A 113 4.26 10.32 1.33
N TRP A 114 5.44 10.03 1.88
CA TRP A 114 6.42 9.17 1.23
C TRP A 114 6.00 7.70 1.37
N ASN A 115 5.94 6.96 0.25
CA ASN A 115 5.62 5.53 0.22
C ASN A 115 4.22 5.20 0.77
N TYR A 116 3.23 6.06 0.49
CA TYR A 116 1.83 5.90 0.92
C TYR A 116 0.91 5.35 -0.16
N CYS A 117 1.44 4.85 -1.29
CA CYS A 117 0.62 4.26 -2.35
C CYS A 117 -0.32 3.16 -1.81
N GLY A 118 0.19 2.27 -0.96
CA GLY A 118 -0.58 1.22 -0.31
C GLY A 118 -1.67 1.78 0.62
N PRO A 119 -1.33 2.56 1.66
CA PRO A 119 -2.31 3.19 2.54
C PRO A 119 -3.38 4.02 1.83
N ALA A 120 -3.01 4.80 0.81
CA ALA A 120 -3.95 5.59 0.03
C ALA A 120 -4.89 4.69 -0.78
N ASN A 121 -4.37 3.66 -1.46
CA ASN A 121 -5.21 2.72 -2.23
C ASN A 121 -6.21 1.99 -1.32
N LEU A 122 -5.74 1.47 -0.17
CA LEU A 122 -6.61 0.78 0.78
C LEU A 122 -7.68 1.72 1.35
N SER A 123 -7.32 2.97 1.67
CA SER A 123 -8.29 3.95 2.17
C SER A 123 -9.40 4.28 1.15
N MET A 124 -9.07 4.36 -0.14
CA MET A 124 -10.06 4.54 -1.21
C MET A 124 -10.98 3.32 -1.34
N ALA A 125 -10.42 2.10 -1.29
CA ALA A 125 -11.20 0.87 -1.33
C ALA A 125 -12.14 0.73 -0.12
N LEU A 126 -11.66 1.06 1.08
CA LEU A 126 -12.48 1.03 2.29
C LEU A 126 -13.55 2.11 2.31
N ASN A 127 -13.26 3.31 1.80
CA ASN A 127 -14.25 4.36 1.67
C ASN A 127 -15.44 3.94 0.80
N TYR A 128 -15.18 3.18 -0.28
CA TYR A 128 -16.24 2.66 -1.14
C TYR A 128 -17.26 1.80 -0.39
N VAL A 129 -16.80 1.02 0.59
CA VAL A 129 -17.66 0.15 1.42
C VAL A 129 -18.19 0.87 2.67
N GLY A 130 -17.96 2.17 2.81
CA GLY A 130 -18.52 3.01 3.87
C GLY A 130 -17.59 3.33 5.03
N TRP A 131 -16.30 2.99 4.95
CA TRP A 131 -15.34 3.34 5.99
C TRP A 131 -15.01 4.83 6.00
N ASN A 132 -14.94 5.42 7.19
CA ASN A 132 -14.76 6.87 7.38
C ASN A 132 -13.31 7.31 7.66
N GLY A 133 -12.36 6.38 7.66
CA GLY A 133 -10.95 6.69 7.88
C GLY A 133 -10.23 7.31 6.68
N ASN A 134 -8.90 7.36 6.74
CA ASN A 134 -8.04 7.97 5.70
C ASN A 134 -6.68 7.26 5.63
N ARG A 135 -5.85 7.65 4.65
CA ARG A 135 -4.52 7.06 4.42
C ARG A 135 -3.60 7.13 5.63
N ASP A 136 -3.71 8.18 6.46
CA ASP A 136 -2.86 8.39 7.64
C ASP A 136 -3.26 7.44 8.78
N THR A 137 -4.54 7.08 8.87
CA THR A 137 -5.06 6.06 9.80
C THR A 137 -4.51 4.69 9.43
N VAL A 138 -4.64 4.33 8.15
CA VAL A 138 -4.10 3.07 7.62
C VAL A 138 -2.59 2.98 7.84
N ALA A 139 -1.86 4.04 7.47
CA ALA A 139 -0.40 4.08 7.60
C ALA A 139 0.08 3.92 9.05
N ARG A 140 -0.70 4.35 10.05
CA ARG A 140 -0.30 4.19 11.45
C ARG A 140 -0.17 2.73 11.87
N SER A 141 -0.99 1.87 11.27
CA SER A 141 -0.98 0.43 11.50
C SER A 141 0.08 -0.25 10.65
N ILE A 142 0.04 -0.03 9.32
CA ILE A 142 0.83 -0.82 8.36
C ILE A 142 2.13 -0.15 7.91
N LYS A 143 2.43 1.02 8.46
CA LYS A 143 3.63 1.81 8.15
C LYS A 143 4.15 2.60 9.37
N PRO A 144 4.39 1.93 10.52
CA PRO A 144 4.72 2.61 11.77
C PRO A 144 6.08 3.31 11.72
N GLY A 145 6.99 2.88 10.84
CA GLY A 145 8.31 3.48 10.70
C GLY A 145 9.17 3.43 11.95
N VAL A 146 10.15 4.34 12.03
CA VAL A 146 11.08 4.43 13.17
C VAL A 146 10.40 5.09 14.36
N GLN A 147 10.45 4.45 15.53
CA GLN A 147 9.86 4.98 16.77
C GLN A 147 10.80 6.00 17.45
N ASP A 148 11.06 7.14 16.79
CA ASP A 148 11.80 8.27 17.36
C ASP A 148 10.83 9.35 17.88
N PRO A 149 10.78 9.61 19.21
CA PRO A 149 9.92 10.64 19.80
C PRO A 149 10.19 12.08 19.31
N LYS A 150 11.33 12.34 18.66
CA LYS A 150 11.68 13.66 18.11
C LYS A 150 11.06 13.92 16.74
N LEU A 151 10.55 12.89 16.08
CA LEU A 151 9.97 12.97 14.74
C LEU A 151 8.44 12.92 14.80
N ASP A 152 7.78 13.68 13.93
CA ASP A 152 6.35 13.48 13.71
C ASP A 152 6.07 12.16 12.97
N PHE A 153 4.84 11.67 13.03
CA PHE A 153 4.45 10.39 12.44
C PHE A 153 4.79 10.27 10.94
N ILE A 154 4.66 11.36 10.17
CA ILE A 154 4.97 11.34 8.73
C ILE A 154 6.47 11.18 8.51
N GLN A 155 7.30 11.83 9.32
CA GLN A 155 8.76 11.68 9.28
C GLN A 155 9.21 10.30 9.77
N GLN A 156 8.56 9.75 10.80
CA GLN A 156 8.85 8.40 11.32
C GLN A 156 8.70 7.33 10.22
N GLY A 157 7.65 7.43 9.40
CA GLY A 157 7.38 6.54 8.28
C GLY A 157 8.23 6.79 7.03
N ARG A 158 9.13 7.79 7.00
CA ARG A 158 9.83 8.19 5.77
C ARG A 158 10.81 7.14 5.24
N THR A 159 11.48 6.43 6.14
CA THR A 159 12.45 5.37 5.79
C THR A 159 11.81 4.01 5.58
N ASP A 160 10.57 3.86 6.03
CA ASP A 160 9.76 2.72 5.70
C ASP A 160 9.36 2.85 4.21
N ILE A 161 9.71 1.88 3.39
CA ILE A 161 9.51 1.92 1.94
C ILE A 161 8.48 0.91 1.43
N ASN A 162 8.12 -0.08 2.25
CA ASN A 162 7.35 -1.23 1.81
C ASN A 162 6.15 -1.43 2.74
N VAL A 163 5.02 -1.81 2.13
CA VAL A 163 3.84 -2.31 2.83
C VAL A 163 3.49 -3.64 2.18
N MET A 164 3.28 -4.66 2.99
CA MET A 164 2.98 -6.01 2.51
C MET A 164 1.46 -6.22 2.42
N PRO A 165 0.96 -6.99 1.43
CA PRO A 165 -0.47 -7.23 1.28
C PRO A 165 -1.14 -7.88 2.49
N TYR A 166 -0.43 -8.67 3.30
CA TYR A 166 -1.00 -9.25 4.51
C TYR A 166 -1.25 -8.18 5.58
N GLU A 167 -0.37 -7.19 5.73
CA GLU A 167 -0.55 -6.09 6.70
C GLU A 167 -1.81 -5.29 6.38
N MET A 168 -2.10 -5.08 5.08
CA MET A 168 -3.35 -4.47 4.64
C MET A 168 -4.57 -5.31 5.01
N VAL A 169 -4.48 -6.63 4.86
CA VAL A 169 -5.57 -7.55 5.21
C VAL A 169 -5.80 -7.58 6.72
N ASP A 170 -4.73 -7.60 7.50
CA ASP A 170 -4.75 -7.61 8.95
C ASP A 170 -5.36 -6.30 9.47
N PHE A 171 -4.94 -5.15 8.96
CA PHE A 171 -5.56 -3.86 9.27
C PHE A 171 -7.08 -3.87 9.07
N VAL A 172 -7.56 -4.36 7.92
CA VAL A 172 -9.00 -4.42 7.66
C VAL A 172 -9.69 -5.37 8.65
N ASN A 173 -9.13 -6.55 8.86
CA ASN A 173 -9.76 -7.58 9.67
C ASN A 173 -9.72 -7.32 11.18
N GLU A 174 -8.75 -6.52 11.65
CA GLU A 174 -8.50 -6.28 13.07
C GLU A 174 -8.94 -4.88 13.52
N GLU A 175 -8.85 -3.87 12.65
CA GLU A 175 -9.11 -2.46 13.01
C GLU A 175 -10.36 -1.87 12.36
N THR A 176 -11.12 -2.66 11.59
CA THR A 176 -12.38 -2.22 10.97
C THR A 176 -13.49 -3.24 11.13
N GLU A 177 -14.72 -2.83 10.81
CA GLU A 177 -15.91 -3.68 10.76
C GLU A 177 -16.00 -4.56 9.50
N PHE A 178 -15.05 -4.40 8.57
CA PHE A 178 -15.05 -5.09 7.27
C PHE A 178 -14.21 -6.37 7.29
N ARG A 179 -14.17 -7.08 6.16
CA ARG A 179 -13.34 -8.26 5.97
C ARG A 179 -12.55 -8.17 4.68
N ALA A 180 -11.26 -8.47 4.77
CA ALA A 180 -10.36 -8.55 3.63
C ALA A 180 -9.76 -9.94 3.49
N LEU A 181 -9.41 -10.28 2.25
CA LEU A 181 -8.81 -11.55 1.86
C LEU A 181 -7.70 -11.26 0.86
N SER A 182 -6.52 -11.83 1.08
CA SER A 182 -5.48 -11.89 0.04
C SER A 182 -5.46 -13.27 -0.61
N ARG A 183 -5.40 -13.31 -1.94
CA ARG A 183 -5.32 -14.54 -2.75
C ARG A 183 -4.33 -14.30 -3.90
N LEU A 184 -3.49 -15.30 -4.17
CA LEU A 184 -2.53 -15.28 -5.26
C LEU A 184 -3.07 -16.09 -6.45
N GLY A 185 -2.60 -15.78 -7.66
CA GLY A 185 -2.94 -16.55 -8.87
C GLY A 185 -4.29 -16.21 -9.52
N GLY A 186 -4.76 -14.97 -9.37
CA GLY A 186 -5.96 -14.49 -10.07
C GLY A 186 -5.76 -14.30 -11.58
N ASN A 187 -6.86 -14.08 -12.30
CA ASN A 187 -6.86 -13.71 -13.72
C ASN A 187 -7.81 -12.54 -13.99
N ILE A 188 -7.74 -11.97 -15.19
CA ILE A 188 -8.52 -10.78 -15.56
C ILE A 188 -10.04 -11.02 -15.50
N ASP A 189 -10.50 -12.23 -15.81
CA ASP A 189 -11.92 -12.55 -15.79
C ASP A 189 -12.46 -12.63 -14.35
N LEU A 190 -11.66 -13.14 -13.41
CA LEU A 190 -11.98 -13.09 -11.99
C LEU A 190 -12.04 -11.65 -11.49
N ALA A 191 -11.07 -10.81 -11.86
CA ALA A 191 -11.06 -9.40 -11.47
C ALA A 191 -12.31 -8.65 -11.98
N LYS A 192 -12.72 -8.89 -13.23
CA LYS A 192 -13.97 -8.33 -13.79
C LYS A 192 -15.21 -8.79 -13.02
N LYS A 193 -15.28 -10.08 -12.64
CA LYS A 193 -16.38 -10.62 -11.83
C LYS A 193 -16.45 -9.98 -10.46
N LEU A 194 -15.31 -9.80 -9.80
CA LEU A 194 -15.22 -9.13 -8.50
C LEU A 194 -15.64 -7.66 -8.60
N LEU A 195 -15.16 -6.94 -9.61
CA LEU A 195 -15.54 -5.55 -9.85
C LEU A 195 -17.04 -5.41 -10.11
N ALA A 196 -17.61 -6.28 -10.96
CA ALA A 196 -19.04 -6.32 -11.24
C ALA A 196 -19.89 -6.67 -10.02
N ALA A 197 -19.34 -7.45 -9.08
CA ALA A 197 -19.96 -7.78 -7.81
C ALA A 197 -19.75 -6.70 -6.72
N GLY A 198 -19.10 -5.58 -7.04
CA GLY A 198 -18.90 -4.47 -6.10
C GLY A 198 -17.75 -4.67 -5.12
N PHE A 199 -16.76 -5.52 -5.44
CA PHE A 199 -15.55 -5.66 -4.63
C PHE A 199 -14.45 -4.72 -5.16
N PRO A 200 -14.05 -3.68 -4.41
CA PRO A 200 -12.87 -2.88 -4.74
C PRO A 200 -11.59 -3.68 -4.43
N PHE A 201 -10.56 -3.53 -5.26
CA PHE A 201 -9.24 -4.17 -5.09
C PHE A 201 -8.10 -3.22 -5.49
#